data_AF-X1H3A4-F1
#
_entry.id   AF-X1H3A4-F1
#
_cell.length_a   1.000
_cell.length_b   1.000
_cell.length_c   1.000
_cell.angle_alpha   90.00
_cell.angle_beta   90.00
_cell.angle_gamma   90.00
#
_symmetry.space_group_name_H-M   'P 1'
#
loop_
_entity.id
_entity.type
_entity.pdbx_description
1 polymer ?
#
loop_
_entity_poly.entity_id
_entity_poly.type
_entity_poly.pdbx_seq_one_letter_code
_entity_poly.pdbx_strand_id
1 'polypeptide(L)'
;MDSKEFPGDLKEEPMNRNEFKRQLDELQRQIFRAIVSYQVRLALWETPGVVDILNRYRGFFIPVRDALYGTMFMGFAKVFDHDSRTVSLKNLMKVAKEDVAGLVPNMTRKKIDDLEQRLSQHDAILKAIKRLRDQHLAHLDAAPKPNLPLIKKDVDQMIKTLEDVFNQLSQGH
;
A
#
# COMPACT_ATOMS: atom_id res chain seq x y z
N MET A 1 -33.15 -25.54 -35.22
CA MET A 1 -32.14 -24.46 -35.10
C MET A 1 -32.44 -23.78 -33.79
N ASP A 2 -31.84 -24.26 -32.70
CA ASP A 2 -32.02 -23.67 -31.37
C ASP A 2 -30.94 -22.61 -31.16
N SER A 3 -31.40 -21.37 -31.06
CA SER A 3 -30.60 -20.22 -30.64
C SER A 3 -30.22 -20.40 -29.17
N LYS A 4 -28.95 -20.70 -28.90
CA LYS A 4 -28.40 -20.59 -27.54
C LYS A 4 -28.24 -19.11 -27.22
N GLU A 5 -29.15 -18.59 -26.39
CA GLU A 5 -28.91 -17.37 -25.61
C GLU A 5 -27.73 -17.63 -24.68
N PHE A 6 -26.66 -16.87 -24.85
CA PHE A 6 -25.57 -16.81 -23.89
C PHE A 6 -26.02 -15.94 -22.70
N PRO A 7 -25.83 -16.38 -21.44
CA PRO A 7 -26.23 -15.59 -20.30
C PRO A 7 -25.39 -14.32 -20.25
N GLY A 8 -26.10 -13.20 -20.12
CA GLY A 8 -25.56 -11.85 -20.23
C GLY A 8 -24.43 -11.55 -19.25
N ASP A 9 -23.66 -10.53 -19.63
CA ASP A 9 -22.72 -9.82 -18.78
C ASP A 9 -23.23 -9.73 -17.35
N LEU A 10 -22.58 -10.44 -16.43
CA LEU A 10 -22.71 -10.22 -15.00
C LEU A 10 -22.23 -8.78 -14.77
N LYS A 11 -23.17 -7.82 -14.76
CA LYS A 11 -22.90 -6.50 -14.21
C LYS A 11 -22.38 -6.73 -12.81
N GLU A 12 -21.11 -6.40 -12.57
CA GLU A 12 -20.55 -6.38 -11.22
C GLU A 12 -21.51 -5.59 -10.33
N GLU A 13 -21.99 -6.22 -9.27
CA GLU A 13 -22.84 -5.50 -8.32
C GLU A 13 -22.05 -4.30 -7.79
N PRO A 14 -22.64 -3.08 -7.79
CA PRO A 14 -21.96 -1.91 -7.28
C PRO A 14 -21.56 -2.15 -5.82
N MET A 15 -20.32 -1.78 -5.49
CA MET A 15 -19.76 -1.97 -4.15
C MET A 15 -20.69 -1.35 -3.10
N ASN A 16 -21.13 -2.14 -2.13
CA ASN A 16 -21.95 -1.63 -1.03
C ASN A 16 -21.09 -1.02 0.09
N ARG A 17 -21.72 -0.22 0.95
CA ARG A 17 -21.07 0.50 2.06
C ARG A 17 -20.29 -0.42 3.02
N ASN A 18 -20.84 -1.58 3.38
CA ASN A 18 -20.17 -2.50 4.30
C ASN A 18 -18.92 -3.13 3.67
N GLU A 19 -19.00 -3.49 2.40
CA GLU A 19 -17.88 -4.04 1.65
C GLU A 19 -16.78 -2.99 1.45
N PHE A 20 -17.15 -1.75 1.14
CA PHE A 20 -16.22 -0.63 1.08
C PHE A 20 -15.48 -0.44 2.41
N LYS A 21 -16.20 -0.43 3.53
CA LYS A 21 -15.61 -0.34 4.88
C LYS A 21 -14.64 -1.48 5.16
N ARG A 22 -15.06 -2.71 4.86
CA ARG A 22 -14.26 -3.91 5.07
C ARG A 22 -12.94 -3.85 4.29
N GLN A 23 -13.01 -3.42 3.03
CA GLN A 23 -11.82 -3.26 2.18
C GLN A 23 -10.93 -2.12 2.67
N LEU A 24 -11.50 -1.00 3.11
CA LEU A 24 -10.76 0.12 3.69
C LEU A 24 -10.01 -0.31 4.96
N ASP A 25 -10.69 -1.01 5.88
CA ASP A 25 -10.11 -1.52 7.13
C ASP A 25 -8.99 -2.54 6.86
N GLU A 26 -9.17 -3.42 5.87
CA GLU A 26 -8.16 -4.41 5.48
C GLU A 26 -6.92 -3.73 4.89
N LEU A 27 -7.12 -2.73 4.05
CA LEU A 27 -6.03 -1.98 3.46
C LEU A 27 -5.28 -1.16 4.54
N GLN A 28 -6.01 -0.57 5.49
CA GLN A 28 -5.42 0.14 6.63
C GLN A 28 -4.53 -0.79 7.47
N ARG A 29 -4.98 -2.02 7.76
CA ARG A 29 -4.18 -3.03 8.48
C ARG A 29 -2.89 -3.36 7.74
N GLN A 30 -2.94 -3.54 6.43
CA GLN A 30 -1.77 -3.89 5.61
C GLN A 30 -0.75 -2.75 5.56
N ILE A 31 -1.21 -1.51 5.44
CA ILE A 31 -0.34 -0.33 5.43
C ILE A 31 0.26 -0.10 6.80
N PHE A 32 -0.50 -0.27 7.87
CA PHE A 32 0.03 -0.20 9.23
C PHE A 32 1.16 -1.21 9.45
N ARG A 33 1.01 -2.45 8.98
CA ARG A 33 2.09 -3.46 9.01
C ARG A 33 3.33 -3.00 8.22
N ALA A 34 3.14 -2.35 7.07
CA ALA A 34 4.24 -1.80 6.27
C ALA A 34 4.98 -0.67 7.00
N ILE A 35 4.24 0.24 7.64
CA ILE A 35 4.78 1.34 8.46
C ILE A 35 5.58 0.78 9.63
N VAL A 36 5.02 -0.16 10.39
CA VAL A 36 5.74 -0.81 11.51
C VAL A 36 7.00 -1.52 11.02
N SER A 37 6.92 -2.23 9.90
CA SER A 37 8.09 -2.92 9.33
C SER A 37 9.20 -1.95 8.94
N TYR A 38 8.83 -0.79 8.38
CA TYR A 38 9.76 0.29 8.08
C TYR A 38 10.38 0.88 9.36
N GLN A 39 9.58 1.17 10.39
CA GLN A 39 10.08 1.70 11.66
C GLN A 39 11.03 0.74 12.38
N VAL A 40 10.68 -0.55 12.45
CA VAL A 40 11.54 -1.60 13.03
C VAL A 40 12.86 -1.69 12.26
N ARG A 41 12.82 -1.57 10.92
CA ARG A 41 14.02 -1.55 10.11
C ARG A 41 14.93 -0.37 10.49
N LEU A 42 14.40 0.84 10.59
CA LEU A 42 15.17 2.02 10.98
C LEU A 42 15.82 1.82 12.36
N ALA A 43 15.05 1.31 13.33
CA ALA A 43 15.54 1.11 14.69
C ALA A 43 16.68 0.07 14.78
N LEU A 44 16.63 -0.98 13.98
CA LEU A 44 17.57 -2.11 14.07
C LEU A 44 18.80 -1.95 13.17
N TRP A 45 18.72 -1.29 12.02
CA TRP A 45 19.81 -1.32 11.02
C TRP A 45 20.51 0.01 10.76
N GLU A 46 20.21 1.08 11.52
CA GLU A 46 20.86 2.39 11.31
C GLU A 46 22.03 2.70 12.27
N THR A 47 22.22 1.94 13.35
CA THR A 47 23.32 2.22 14.31
C THR A 47 24.47 1.20 14.20
N PRO A 48 25.74 1.65 14.17
CA PRO A 48 26.90 0.75 14.03
C PRO A 48 26.95 -0.36 15.07
N GLY A 49 26.65 -0.05 16.34
CA GLY A 49 26.67 -1.03 17.43
C GLY A 49 25.61 -2.12 17.31
N VAL A 50 24.47 -1.84 16.68
CA VAL A 50 23.43 -2.86 16.44
C VAL A 50 23.80 -3.72 15.23
N VAL A 51 24.42 -3.15 14.19
CA VAL A 51 24.89 -3.91 13.01
C VAL A 51 25.90 -5.00 13.41
N ASP A 52 26.80 -4.73 14.34
CA ASP A 52 27.77 -5.73 14.82
C ASP A 52 27.09 -6.90 15.56
N ILE A 53 26.09 -6.61 16.39
CA ILE A 53 25.29 -7.62 17.09
C ILE A 53 24.47 -8.44 16.08
N LEU A 54 23.84 -7.79 15.11
CA LEU A 54 23.05 -8.45 14.08
C LEU A 54 23.91 -9.34 13.18
N ASN A 55 25.14 -8.92 12.86
CA ASN A 55 26.10 -9.70 12.10
C ASN A 55 26.55 -10.96 12.85
N ARG A 56 26.71 -10.87 14.18
CA ARG A 56 27.04 -12.02 15.03
C ARG A 56 25.95 -13.10 15.01
N TYR A 57 24.69 -12.71 14.89
CA TYR A 57 23.52 -13.61 14.82
C TYR A 57 22.86 -13.60 13.44
N ARG A 58 23.66 -13.44 12.37
CA ARG A 58 23.19 -13.26 11.00
C ARG A 58 22.18 -14.31 10.52
N GLY A 59 22.31 -15.57 10.97
CA GLY A 59 21.40 -16.66 10.59
C GLY A 59 19.96 -16.45 11.06
N PHE A 60 19.76 -15.70 12.14
CA PHE A 60 18.44 -15.33 12.64
C PHE A 60 17.97 -13.99 12.04
N PHE A 61 18.86 -12.99 11.99
CA PHE A 61 18.46 -11.64 11.63
C PHE A 61 18.36 -11.36 10.13
N ILE A 62 19.05 -12.11 9.26
CA ILE A 62 18.89 -11.96 7.80
C ILE A 62 17.46 -12.31 7.36
N PRO A 63 16.87 -13.47 7.73
CA PRO A 63 15.49 -13.79 7.39
C PRO A 63 14.48 -12.77 7.92
N VAL A 64 14.67 -12.29 9.16
CA VAL A 64 13.81 -11.26 9.78
C VAL A 64 13.88 -9.96 8.99
N ARG A 65 15.09 -9.52 8.64
CA ARG A 65 15.31 -8.33 7.82
C ARG A 65 14.58 -8.45 6.49
N ASP A 66 14.77 -9.57 5.79
CA ASP A 66 14.21 -9.77 4.46
C ASP A 66 12.66 -9.85 4.53
N ALA A 67 12.09 -10.45 5.58
CA ALA A 67 10.65 -10.46 5.83
C ALA A 67 10.08 -9.05 6.11
N LEU A 68 10.81 -8.22 6.87
CA LEU A 68 10.43 -6.82 7.12
C LEU A 68 10.49 -6.00 5.83
N TYR A 69 11.53 -6.19 5.00
CA TYR A 69 11.63 -5.56 3.68
C TYR A 69 10.47 -5.97 2.77
N GLY A 70 10.19 -7.27 2.67
CA GLY A 70 9.09 -7.79 1.87
C GLY A 70 7.75 -7.21 2.32
N THR A 71 7.47 -7.22 3.62
CA THR A 71 6.24 -6.69 4.21
C THR A 71 6.08 -5.19 3.91
N MET A 72 7.15 -4.42 4.09
CA MET A 72 7.17 -2.98 3.80
C MET A 72 6.88 -2.70 2.32
N PHE A 73 7.60 -3.34 1.40
CA PHE A 73 7.43 -3.09 -0.04
C PHE A 73 6.06 -3.53 -0.55
N MET A 74 5.58 -4.69 -0.11
CA MET A 74 4.28 -5.21 -0.52
C MET A 74 3.13 -4.34 -0.02
N GLY A 75 3.18 -3.89 1.24
CA GLY A 75 2.14 -3.04 1.80
C GLY A 75 2.10 -1.64 1.18
N PHE A 76 3.25 -0.99 0.98
CA PHE A 76 3.29 0.31 0.30
C PHE A 76 2.93 0.23 -1.19
N ALA A 77 3.32 -0.84 -1.89
CA ALA A 77 2.96 -1.01 -3.30
C ALA A 77 1.45 -1.14 -3.49
N LYS A 78 0.73 -1.80 -2.56
CA LYS A 78 -0.73 -1.97 -2.62
C LYS A 78 -1.51 -0.67 -2.54
N VAL A 79 -0.99 0.35 -1.88
CA VAL A 79 -1.67 1.65 -1.78
C VAL A 79 -1.97 2.22 -3.18
N PHE A 80 -1.03 2.04 -4.10
CA PHE A 80 -1.05 2.67 -5.41
C PHE A 80 -1.07 1.63 -6.53
N ASP A 81 -1.59 0.43 -6.26
CA ASP A 81 -1.78 -0.52 -7.35
C ASP A 81 -2.82 0.04 -8.33
N HIS A 82 -2.44 0.05 -9.61
CA HIS A 82 -3.26 0.55 -10.71
C HIS A 82 -4.09 -0.57 -11.35
N ASP A 83 -3.84 -1.83 -10.99
CA ASP A 83 -4.67 -2.93 -11.44
C ASP A 83 -6.06 -2.80 -10.79
N SER A 84 -7.08 -2.59 -11.61
CA SER A 84 -8.47 -2.40 -11.18
C SER A 84 -9.05 -3.61 -10.46
N ARG A 85 -8.43 -4.79 -10.59
CA ARG A 85 -8.84 -6.03 -9.91
C ARG A 85 -8.30 -6.14 -8.49
N THR A 86 -7.46 -5.20 -8.06
CA THR A 86 -6.82 -5.22 -6.75
C THR A 86 -7.48 -4.23 -5.79
N VAL A 87 -7.54 -4.60 -4.52
CA VAL A 87 -7.92 -3.67 -3.45
C VAL A 87 -6.73 -2.75 -3.17
N SER A 88 -6.81 -1.53 -3.69
CA SER A 88 -5.82 -0.45 -3.51
C SER A 88 -6.50 0.83 -3.03
N LEU A 89 -5.74 1.74 -2.41
CA LEU A 89 -6.30 3.01 -1.92
C LEU A 89 -6.81 3.84 -3.09
N LYS A 90 -6.08 3.82 -4.20
CA LYS A 90 -6.46 4.47 -5.44
C LYS A 90 -7.78 3.93 -6.00
N ASN A 91 -7.96 2.61 -6.03
CA ASN A 91 -9.20 2.01 -6.51
C ASN A 91 -10.38 2.30 -5.56
N LEU A 92 -10.15 2.27 -4.24
CA LEU A 92 -11.17 2.64 -3.25
C LEU A 92 -11.61 4.10 -3.40
N MET A 93 -10.68 5.04 -3.60
CA MET A 93 -11.03 6.45 -3.84
C MET A 93 -11.80 6.64 -5.15
N LYS A 94 -11.45 5.89 -6.20
CA LYS A 94 -12.20 5.89 -7.46
C LYS A 94 -13.65 5.44 -7.25
N VAL A 95 -13.85 4.32 -6.55
CA VAL A 95 -15.20 3.80 -6.26
C VAL A 95 -15.98 4.77 -5.36
N ALA A 96 -15.34 5.35 -4.35
CA ALA A 96 -15.94 6.38 -3.49
C ALA A 96 -16.36 7.64 -4.27
N LYS A 97 -15.66 8.01 -5.35
CA LYS A 97 -16.03 9.12 -6.23
C LYS A 97 -17.22 8.81 -7.11
N GLU A 98 -17.41 7.55 -7.49
CA GLU A 98 -18.53 7.08 -8.29
C GLU A 98 -19.83 7.04 -7.46
N ASP A 99 -19.74 6.73 -6.16
CA ASP A 99 -20.87 6.76 -5.23
C ASP A 99 -20.53 7.48 -3.89
N VAL A 100 -20.39 8.81 -3.97
CA VAL A 100 -20.09 9.63 -2.77
C VAL A 100 -21.21 9.51 -1.73
N ALA A 101 -22.47 9.53 -2.16
CA ALA A 101 -23.62 9.55 -1.26
C ALA A 101 -23.80 8.22 -0.50
N GLY A 102 -23.53 7.09 -1.14
CA GLY A 102 -23.66 5.77 -0.53
C GLY A 102 -22.44 5.32 0.27
N LEU A 103 -21.22 5.74 -0.14
CA LEU A 103 -19.98 5.20 0.42
C LEU A 103 -19.24 6.15 1.36
N VAL A 104 -19.27 7.45 1.09
CA VAL A 104 -18.56 8.48 1.89
C VAL A 104 -19.42 9.74 2.05
N PRO A 105 -20.60 9.62 2.69
CA PRO A 105 -21.62 10.68 2.71
C PRO A 105 -21.14 11.99 3.37
N ASN A 106 -20.11 11.93 4.20
CA ASN A 106 -19.53 13.11 4.87
C ASN A 106 -18.38 13.75 4.07
N MET A 107 -18.20 13.38 2.81
CA MET A 107 -17.20 13.94 1.91
C MET A 107 -17.82 14.53 0.65
N THR A 108 -17.03 15.35 -0.04
CA THR A 108 -17.34 15.83 -1.38
C THR A 108 -16.39 15.19 -2.37
N ARG A 109 -16.82 15.07 -3.64
CA ARG A 109 -15.96 14.60 -4.72
C ARG A 109 -14.64 15.38 -4.81
N LYS A 110 -14.73 16.71 -4.67
CA LYS A 110 -13.55 17.60 -4.61
C LYS A 110 -12.57 17.21 -3.50
N LYS A 111 -13.08 16.89 -2.31
CA LYS A 111 -12.22 16.44 -1.20
C LYS A 111 -11.52 15.13 -1.54
N ILE A 112 -12.18 14.19 -2.21
CA ILE A 112 -11.54 12.94 -2.66
C ILE A 112 -10.50 13.22 -3.75
N ASP A 113 -10.77 14.13 -4.69
CA ASP A 113 -9.79 14.58 -5.69
C ASP A 113 -8.54 15.20 -5.03
N ASP A 114 -8.72 16.02 -3.99
CA ASP A 114 -7.63 16.61 -3.21
C ASP A 114 -6.78 15.53 -2.51
N LEU A 115 -7.41 14.47 -1.99
CA LEU A 115 -6.70 13.33 -1.39
C LEU A 115 -5.90 12.54 -2.45
N GLU A 116 -6.49 12.27 -3.62
CA GLU A 116 -5.82 11.64 -4.75
C GLU A 116 -4.60 12.45 -5.20
N GLN A 117 -4.75 13.77 -5.31
CA GLN A 117 -3.67 14.67 -5.72
C GLN A 117 -2.52 14.65 -4.72
N ARG A 118 -2.81 14.73 -3.41
CA ARG A 118 -1.79 14.66 -2.36
C ARG A 118 -1.03 13.34 -2.38
N LEU A 119 -1.72 12.24 -2.65
CA LEU A 119 -1.11 10.93 -2.81
C LEU A 119 -0.21 10.85 -4.05
N SER A 120 -0.60 11.45 -5.17
CA SER A 120 0.18 11.46 -6.42
C SER A 120 1.52 12.21 -6.30
N GLN A 121 1.67 13.11 -5.32
CA GLN A 121 2.95 13.79 -5.04
C GLN A 121 4.06 12.80 -4.65
N HIS A 122 3.70 11.60 -4.22
CA HIS A 122 4.64 10.55 -3.80
C HIS A 122 4.93 9.51 -4.90
N ASP A 123 4.42 9.69 -6.12
CA ASP A 123 4.53 8.71 -7.23
C ASP A 123 5.97 8.25 -7.51
N ALA A 124 6.96 9.14 -7.37
CA ALA A 124 8.37 8.80 -7.57
C ALA A 124 8.89 7.80 -6.53
N ILE A 125 8.57 8.04 -5.24
CA ILE A 125 8.92 7.15 -4.11
C ILE A 125 8.26 5.80 -4.31
N LEU A 126 7.01 5.81 -4.75
CA LEU A 126 6.20 4.62 -4.95
C LEU A 126 6.68 3.77 -6.12
N LYS A 127 7.09 4.41 -7.23
CA LYS A 127 7.77 3.72 -8.34
C LYS A 127 9.06 3.08 -7.88
N ALA A 128 9.83 3.74 -7.01
CA ALA A 128 11.04 3.15 -6.43
C ALA A 128 10.71 1.95 -5.54
N ILE A 129 9.72 2.05 -4.66
CA ILE A 129 9.22 0.94 -3.81
C ILE A 129 8.75 -0.24 -4.67
N LYS A 130 7.97 0.02 -5.73
CA LYS A 130 7.49 -1.02 -6.65
C LYS A 130 8.65 -1.71 -7.38
N ARG A 131 9.63 -0.94 -7.88
CA ARG A 131 10.82 -1.52 -8.51
C ARG A 131 11.59 -2.42 -7.54
N LEU A 132 11.70 -2.02 -6.27
CA LEU A 132 12.36 -2.81 -5.24
C LEU A 132 11.60 -4.08 -4.91
N ARG A 133 10.26 -4.02 -4.85
CA ARG A 133 9.39 -5.21 -4.76
C ARG A 133 9.66 -6.16 -5.92
N ASP A 134 9.61 -5.65 -7.15
CA ASP A 134 9.74 -6.48 -8.36
C ASP A 134 11.14 -7.12 -8.43
N GLN A 135 12.18 -6.37 -8.05
CA GLN A 135 13.53 -6.90 -7.89
C GLN A 135 13.63 -7.97 -6.80
N HIS A 136 13.02 -7.73 -5.63
CA HIS A 136 13.02 -8.71 -4.55
C HIS A 136 12.33 -10.03 -4.96
N LEU A 137 11.21 -9.96 -5.67
CA LEU A 137 10.51 -11.12 -6.19
C LEU A 137 11.28 -11.85 -7.30
N ALA A 138 11.95 -11.10 -8.19
CA ALA A 138 12.74 -11.66 -9.28
C ALA A 138 14.08 -12.27 -8.80
N HIS A 139 14.54 -11.91 -7.60
CA HIS A 139 15.85 -12.27 -7.07
C HIS A 139 15.74 -12.98 -5.71
N LEU A 140 14.72 -13.82 -5.50
CA LEU A 140 14.60 -14.64 -4.28
C LEU A 140 15.87 -15.46 -3.96
N ASP A 141 16.74 -15.72 -4.95
CA ASP A 141 18.04 -16.40 -4.80
C ASP A 141 19.26 -15.46 -4.71
N ALA A 142 19.13 -14.16 -4.97
CA ALA A 142 20.24 -13.22 -4.96
C ALA A 142 20.01 -12.12 -3.92
N ALA A 143 20.92 -12.05 -2.93
CA ALA A 143 20.85 -11.08 -1.84
C ALA A 143 20.58 -9.66 -2.39
N PRO A 144 19.48 -9.02 -2.01
CA PRO A 144 19.15 -7.70 -2.54
C PRO A 144 20.28 -6.74 -2.17
N LYS A 145 20.92 -6.13 -3.16
CA LYS A 145 21.88 -5.05 -2.93
C LYS A 145 21.08 -3.80 -2.54
N PRO A 146 21.10 -3.37 -1.27
CA PRO A 146 20.28 -2.27 -0.82
C PRO A 146 21.05 -0.98 -1.05
N ASN A 147 21.35 -0.63 -2.31
CA ASN A 147 21.59 0.76 -2.65
C ASN A 147 20.21 1.39 -2.83
N LEU A 148 19.58 1.70 -1.70
CA LEU A 148 18.28 2.35 -1.65
C LEU A 148 18.47 3.85 -1.83
N PRO A 149 17.95 4.45 -2.92
CA PRO A 149 17.73 5.90 -2.97
C PRO A 149 16.38 6.26 -2.31
N LEU A 150 15.88 5.46 -1.36
CA LEU A 150 14.73 5.87 -0.55
C LEU A 150 15.27 6.78 0.55
N ILE A 151 15.13 8.08 0.33
CA ILE A 151 15.45 9.08 1.34
C ILE A 151 14.45 8.92 2.47
N LYS A 152 14.94 8.65 3.69
CA LYS A 152 14.11 8.47 4.90
C LYS A 152 13.03 9.54 5.03
N LYS A 153 13.41 10.81 4.83
CA LYS A 153 12.51 11.98 4.88
C LYS A 153 11.32 11.84 3.92
N ASP A 154 11.56 11.33 2.72
CA ASP A 154 10.54 11.20 1.68
C ASP A 154 9.55 10.08 2.04
N VAL A 155 10.06 8.94 2.54
CA VAL A 155 9.22 7.84 3.04
C VAL A 155 8.41 8.27 4.26
N ASP A 156 9.01 9.01 5.20
CA ASP A 156 8.33 9.54 6.38
C ASP A 156 7.19 10.50 5.99
N GLN A 157 7.40 11.35 4.98
CA GLN A 157 6.38 12.27 4.48
C GLN A 157 5.25 11.54 3.76
N MET A 158 5.58 10.49 2.99
CA MET A 158 4.60 9.60 2.37
C MET A 158 3.73 8.92 3.44
N ILE A 159 4.32 8.38 4.50
CA ILE A 159 3.60 7.73 5.60
C ILE A 159 2.59 8.67 6.24
N LYS A 160 3.00 9.90 6.59
CA LYS A 160 2.08 10.92 7.13
C LYS A 160 0.92 11.23 6.19
N THR A 161 1.20 11.29 4.89
CA THR A 161 0.17 11.52 3.88
C THR A 161 -0.83 10.36 3.83
N LEU A 162 -0.35 9.11 3.94
CA LEU A 162 -1.21 7.93 3.97
C LEU A 162 -2.10 7.92 5.20
N GLU A 163 -1.53 8.11 6.39
CA GLU A 163 -2.29 8.14 7.65
C GLU A 163 -3.41 9.18 7.59
N ASP A 164 -3.12 10.39 7.11
CA ASP A 164 -4.13 11.43 6.98
C ASP A 164 -5.22 11.08 5.95
N VAL A 165 -4.85 10.54 4.78
CA VAL A 165 -5.84 10.14 3.76
C VAL A 165 -6.76 9.05 4.28
N PHE A 166 -6.23 8.04 4.98
CA PHE A 166 -7.06 7.01 5.61
C PHE A 166 -8.00 7.59 6.64
N ASN A 167 -7.50 8.46 7.52
CA ASN A 167 -8.33 9.08 8.54
C ASN A 167 -9.47 9.89 7.90
N GLN A 168 -9.19 10.65 6.84
CA GLN A 168 -10.21 11.43 6.14
C GLN A 168 -11.24 10.56 5.41
N LEU A 169 -10.82 9.51 4.71
CA LEU A 169 -11.73 8.55 4.07
C LEU A 169 -12.58 7.79 5.09
N SER A 170 -11.98 7.39 6.21
CA SER A 170 -12.67 6.65 7.28
C SER A 170 -13.69 7.52 8.03
N GLN A 171 -13.42 8.82 8.20
CA GLN A 171 -14.38 9.79 8.75
C GLN A 171 -15.47 10.17 7.74
N GLY A 172 -15.12 10.13 6.45
CA GLY A 172 -16.03 10.37 5.35
C GLY A 172 -17.12 9.31 5.21
N HIS A 173 -16.72 8.06 5.49
CA HIS A 173 -17.54 6.87 5.49
C HIS A 173 -18.55 6.84 6.64
#